data_AF-A0A0D6AAU0-F1
#
_entry.id   AF-A0A0D6AAU0-F1
#
_cell.length_a   1.000
_cell.length_b   1.000
_cell.length_c   1.000
_cell.angle_alpha   90.00
_cell.angle_beta   90.00
_cell.angle_gamma   90.00
#
_symmetry.space_group_name_H-M   'P 1'
#
loop_
_entity.id
_entity.type
_entity.pdbx_description
1 polymer ?
#
loop_
_entity_poly.entity_id
_entity_poly.type
_entity_poly.pdbx_seq_one_letter_code
_entity_poly.pdbx_strand_id
1 'polypeptide(L)'
;MNNFLCLSLIPLGKKSFKTIASSSLALGMATVASLAGSTLLAPGAQALTLWDFKQAPIILGDKQFTYIFSDNIDDGATIDVSSSGQDYIFSLDLLGANRNVAAFKLDYDVQVLDPKYVIAEVDLDSTVNSFAPNEVLTTDFNATQLVSTNGSADIGGIVPRSAVVAVRNDYVSNGGTIFSFQNSFHQVEVPEPLTILGTGIALGFGGLFKSKSSKKQSAEA
;
A
#
# COMPACT_ATOMS: atom_id res chain seq x y z
N MET A 1 -62.40 -43.49 -32.95
CA MET A 1 -60.99 -43.80 -32.65
C MET A 1 -60.71 -43.37 -31.22
N ASN A 2 -60.28 -44.35 -30.42
CA ASN A 2 -59.62 -44.32 -29.11
C ASN A 2 -60.15 -43.44 -27.96
N ASN A 3 -60.70 -44.18 -26.98
CA ASN A 3 -60.77 -43.90 -25.54
C ASN A 3 -59.38 -43.56 -24.95
N PHE A 4 -59.32 -42.73 -23.90
CA PHE A 4 -59.10 -43.20 -22.52
C PHE A 4 -59.16 -42.05 -21.48
N LEU A 5 -59.82 -42.37 -20.36
CA LEU A 5 -59.95 -41.60 -19.12
C LEU A 5 -58.64 -41.46 -18.33
N CYS A 6 -58.51 -40.38 -17.54
CA CYS A 6 -57.93 -40.31 -16.17
C CYS A 6 -57.88 -38.83 -15.74
N LEU A 7 -58.06 -38.37 -14.50
CA LEU A 7 -58.42 -38.92 -13.19
C LEU A 7 -58.74 -37.69 -12.31
N SER A 8 -59.65 -37.82 -11.36
CA SER A 8 -60.09 -36.79 -10.41
C SER A 8 -59.35 -36.88 -9.05
N LEU A 9 -59.45 -35.78 -8.28
CA LEU A 9 -59.30 -35.57 -6.82
C LEU A 9 -57.94 -35.15 -6.18
N ILE A 10 -57.85 -33.85 -5.77
CA ILE A 10 -57.78 -33.24 -4.40
C ILE A 10 -56.63 -33.70 -3.42
N PRO A 11 -56.10 -32.91 -2.41
CA PRO A 11 -56.30 -31.49 -1.99
C PRO A 11 -55.02 -30.63 -1.75
N LEU A 12 -55.28 -29.32 -1.61
CA LEU A 12 -54.53 -28.31 -0.84
C LEU A 12 -54.03 -28.80 0.53
N GLY A 13 -52.72 -28.68 0.77
CA GLY A 13 -52.08 -28.89 2.07
C GLY A 13 -51.08 -27.78 2.38
N LYS A 14 -51.47 -26.88 3.30
CA LYS A 14 -50.65 -25.82 3.90
C LYS A 14 -49.33 -26.36 4.44
N LYS A 15 -48.20 -25.73 4.09
CA LYS A 15 -47.01 -25.70 4.96
C LYS A 15 -46.42 -24.29 4.97
N SER A 16 -46.27 -23.80 6.20
CA SER A 16 -46.06 -22.43 6.61
C SER A 16 -44.68 -21.90 6.22
N PHE A 17 -44.64 -20.73 5.59
CA PHE A 17 -43.43 -19.92 5.45
C PHE A 17 -43.14 -19.26 6.80
N LYS A 18 -42.16 -19.79 7.54
CA LYS A 18 -41.63 -19.12 8.72
C LYS A 18 -40.49 -18.19 8.28
N THR A 19 -40.82 -16.93 8.06
CA THR A 19 -39.86 -15.83 8.05
C THR A 19 -39.40 -15.60 9.49
N ILE A 20 -38.18 -16.02 9.81
CA ILE A 20 -37.48 -15.57 11.01
C ILE A 20 -36.49 -14.50 10.54
N ALA A 21 -36.85 -13.25 10.78
CA ALA A 21 -35.91 -12.16 10.85
C ALA A 21 -35.13 -12.26 12.15
N SER A 22 -33.80 -12.25 12.13
CA SER A 22 -32.98 -11.57 13.14
C SER A 22 -31.49 -11.61 12.78
N SER A 23 -30.93 -10.41 12.60
CA SER A 23 -29.66 -9.95 13.19
C SER A 23 -28.46 -10.91 13.21
N SER A 24 -27.49 -10.64 12.34
CA SER A 24 -26.09 -10.42 12.77
C SER A 24 -25.23 -10.09 11.55
N LEU A 25 -25.06 -8.80 11.27
CA LEU A 25 -23.89 -8.35 10.54
C LEU A 25 -22.71 -8.43 11.52
N ALA A 26 -22.18 -9.63 11.70
CA ALA A 26 -20.90 -9.82 12.37
C ALA A 26 -19.81 -9.49 11.33
N LEU A 27 -19.29 -8.26 11.39
CA LEU A 27 -18.01 -7.90 10.82
C LEU A 27 -16.91 -8.63 11.61
N GLY A 28 -16.79 -9.94 11.35
CA GLY A 28 -15.69 -10.77 11.78
C GLY A 28 -14.53 -10.59 10.81
N MET A 29 -13.83 -9.46 10.90
CA MET A 29 -12.48 -9.35 10.36
C MET A 29 -11.57 -10.30 11.15
N ALA A 30 -11.25 -11.45 10.57
CA ALA A 30 -10.14 -12.29 11.02
C ALA A 30 -9.80 -13.33 9.94
N THR A 31 -9.43 -12.89 8.75
CA THR A 31 -8.53 -13.68 7.91
C THR A 31 -7.12 -13.15 8.12
N VAL A 32 -6.51 -13.57 9.22
CA VAL A 32 -5.05 -13.65 9.30
C VAL A 32 -4.69 -14.80 8.37
N ALA A 33 -4.45 -14.47 7.10
CA ALA A 33 -3.74 -15.38 6.21
C ALA A 33 -2.36 -15.58 6.83
N SER A 34 -2.14 -16.74 7.42
CA SER A 34 -0.85 -17.17 7.93
C SER A 34 0.12 -17.22 6.75
N LEU A 35 0.87 -16.15 6.60
CA LEU A 35 1.98 -16.01 5.67
C LEU A 35 3.12 -16.94 6.12
N ALA A 36 2.99 -18.23 5.83
CA ALA A 36 4.03 -19.23 6.05
C ALA A 36 4.66 -19.57 4.71
N GLY A 37 5.49 -18.64 4.24
CA GLY A 37 6.28 -18.77 3.02
C GLY A 37 7.43 -17.80 3.10
N SER A 38 8.32 -17.98 4.08
CA SER A 38 9.60 -17.27 4.14
C SER A 38 10.48 -17.74 2.98
N THR A 39 10.23 -17.24 1.78
CA THR A 39 11.27 -17.11 0.78
C THR A 39 11.90 -15.75 1.01
N LEU A 40 13.09 -15.74 1.59
CA LEU A 40 14.04 -14.64 1.40
C LEU A 40 14.26 -14.52 -0.12
N LEU A 41 13.38 -13.75 -0.76
CA LEU A 41 13.54 -13.33 -2.14
C LEU A 41 14.79 -12.46 -2.16
N ALA A 42 15.76 -12.84 -2.98
CA ALA A 42 16.83 -11.93 -3.36
C ALA A 42 16.22 -10.58 -3.80
N PRO A 43 16.94 -9.45 -3.68
CA PRO A 43 16.52 -8.22 -4.34
C PRO A 43 16.36 -8.54 -5.83
N GLY A 44 15.12 -8.58 -6.31
CA GLY A 44 14.78 -9.20 -7.57
C GLY A 44 13.37 -8.79 -7.97
N ALA A 45 13.24 -8.22 -9.16
CA ALA A 45 11.96 -7.77 -9.67
C ALA A 45 10.91 -8.89 -9.67
N GLN A 46 9.67 -8.54 -9.39
CA GLN A 46 8.50 -9.40 -9.49
C GLN A 46 7.51 -8.77 -10.45
N ALA A 47 7.13 -9.50 -11.49
CA ALA A 47 6.10 -9.08 -12.43
C ALA A 47 4.91 -10.04 -12.41
N LEU A 48 3.70 -9.50 -12.43
CA LEU A 48 2.46 -10.27 -12.43
C LEU A 48 1.35 -9.52 -13.17
N THR A 49 0.26 -10.20 -13.49
CA THR A 49 -0.91 -9.54 -14.10
C THR A 49 -1.73 -8.81 -13.04
N LEU A 50 -2.47 -7.77 -13.41
CA LEU A 50 -3.39 -7.09 -12.51
C LEU A 50 -4.41 -8.07 -11.91
N TRP A 51 -4.84 -9.07 -12.68
CA TRP A 51 -5.67 -10.17 -12.14
C TRP A 51 -5.03 -10.85 -10.94
N ASP A 52 -3.77 -11.25 -11.05
CA ASP A 52 -3.05 -11.94 -9.97
C ASP A 52 -2.84 -11.01 -8.77
N PHE A 53 -2.59 -9.72 -9.01
CA PHE A 53 -2.42 -8.72 -7.95
C PHE A 53 -3.67 -8.58 -7.08
N LYS A 54 -4.85 -8.69 -7.70
CA LYS A 54 -6.14 -8.65 -7.01
C LYS A 54 -6.35 -9.83 -6.06
N GLN A 55 -5.67 -10.95 -6.30
CA GLN A 55 -5.83 -12.18 -5.51
C GLN A 55 -4.85 -12.26 -4.33
N ALA A 56 -3.66 -11.68 -4.48
CA ALA A 56 -2.60 -11.80 -3.48
C ALA A 56 -1.66 -10.59 -3.46
N PRO A 57 -1.13 -10.22 -2.29
CA PRO A 57 -0.17 -9.13 -2.19
C PRO A 57 1.18 -9.52 -2.82
N ILE A 58 1.90 -8.51 -3.32
CA ILE A 58 3.27 -8.64 -3.81
C ILE A 58 4.20 -8.39 -2.65
N ILE A 59 5.13 -9.31 -2.38
CA ILE A 59 6.10 -9.18 -1.31
C ILE A 59 7.49 -9.19 -1.92
N LEU A 60 8.19 -8.07 -1.80
CA LEU A 60 9.56 -7.91 -2.26
C LEU A 60 10.42 -7.33 -1.15
N GLY A 61 11.41 -8.09 -0.69
CA GLY A 61 12.29 -7.66 0.40
C GLY A 61 11.49 -7.36 1.68
N ASP A 62 11.57 -6.12 2.15
CA ASP A 62 10.84 -5.62 3.31
C ASP A 62 9.57 -4.81 2.95
N LYS A 63 9.08 -4.93 1.72
CA LYS A 63 7.84 -4.28 1.25
C LYS A 63 6.77 -5.29 0.91
N GLN A 64 5.54 -4.92 1.25
CA GLN A 64 4.34 -5.58 0.80
C GLN A 64 3.42 -4.57 0.09
N PHE A 65 3.03 -4.89 -1.14
CA PHE A 65 2.04 -4.13 -1.91
C PHE A 65 0.73 -4.91 -1.90
N THR A 66 -0.35 -4.27 -1.49
CA THR A 66 -1.66 -4.89 -1.33
C THR A 66 -2.69 -4.16 -2.17
N TYR A 67 -3.31 -4.86 -3.12
CA TYR A 67 -4.39 -4.30 -3.93
C TYR A 67 -5.58 -3.86 -3.07
N ILE A 68 -6.16 -2.71 -3.40
CA ILE A 68 -7.41 -2.23 -2.79
C ILE A 68 -8.49 -2.14 -3.86
N PHE A 69 -8.24 -1.42 -4.96
CA PHE A 69 -9.24 -1.11 -5.96
C PHE A 69 -8.61 -0.75 -7.31
N SER A 70 -9.31 -1.06 -8.40
CA SER A 70 -8.99 -0.56 -9.74
C SER A 70 -10.27 -0.29 -10.52
N ASP A 71 -10.27 0.72 -11.38
CA ASP A 71 -11.34 1.01 -12.34
C ASP A 71 -10.76 1.30 -13.72
N ASN A 72 -11.43 0.80 -14.76
CA ASN A 72 -11.04 0.98 -16.18
C ASN A 72 -9.60 0.54 -16.52
N ILE A 73 -9.08 -0.48 -15.82
CA ILE A 73 -7.82 -1.15 -16.15
C ILE A 73 -8.12 -2.60 -16.53
N ASP A 74 -7.56 -3.07 -17.64
CA ASP A 74 -7.69 -4.47 -18.06
C ASP A 74 -6.91 -5.39 -17.10
N ASP A 75 -7.50 -6.54 -16.78
CA ASP A 75 -6.90 -7.53 -15.90
C ASP A 75 -5.58 -8.12 -16.44
N GLY A 76 -5.34 -8.02 -17.75
CA GLY A 76 -4.08 -8.38 -18.42
C GLY A 76 -2.99 -7.30 -18.36
N ALA A 77 -3.26 -6.13 -17.77
CA ALA A 77 -2.20 -5.15 -17.49
C ALA A 77 -1.13 -5.77 -16.57
N THR A 78 0.11 -5.38 -16.73
CA THR A 78 1.23 -5.95 -15.97
C THR A 78 1.63 -5.02 -14.84
N ILE A 79 1.76 -5.56 -13.63
CA ILE A 79 2.38 -4.90 -12.49
C ILE A 79 3.79 -5.43 -12.36
N ASP A 80 4.77 -4.53 -12.26
CA ASP A 80 6.16 -4.85 -11.94
C ASP A 80 6.54 -4.14 -10.64
N VAL A 81 7.09 -4.90 -9.70
CA VAL A 81 7.69 -4.37 -8.48
C VAL A 81 9.16 -4.73 -8.45
N SER A 82 10.02 -3.73 -8.36
CA SER A 82 11.47 -3.92 -8.28
C SER A 82 12.07 -3.14 -7.11
N SER A 83 13.30 -3.49 -6.74
CA SER A 83 14.03 -2.80 -5.67
C SER A 83 15.48 -2.53 -6.06
N SER A 84 15.98 -1.38 -5.62
CA SER A 84 17.35 -0.93 -5.80
C SER A 84 17.82 -0.26 -4.51
N GLY A 85 18.50 -1.00 -3.64
CA GLY A 85 18.94 -0.47 -2.35
C GLY A 85 17.77 -0.14 -1.44
N GLN A 86 17.56 1.16 -1.17
CA GLN A 86 16.47 1.67 -0.32
C GLN A 86 15.26 2.16 -1.12
N ASP A 87 15.31 2.01 -2.45
CA ASP A 87 14.25 2.43 -3.36
C ASP A 87 13.46 1.21 -3.82
N TYR A 88 12.14 1.30 -3.71
CA TYR A 88 11.20 0.31 -4.22
C TYR A 88 10.34 0.95 -5.30
N ILE A 89 10.26 0.33 -6.46
CA ILE A 89 9.55 0.87 -7.61
C ILE A 89 8.36 -0.03 -7.89
N PHE A 90 7.17 0.56 -7.86
CA PHE A 90 5.93 -0.07 -8.33
C PHE A 90 5.59 0.50 -9.70
N SER A 91 5.43 -0.33 -10.71
CA SER A 91 5.10 0.06 -12.08
C SER A 91 3.84 -0.64 -12.57
N LEU A 92 3.00 0.09 -13.28
CA LEU A 92 1.90 -0.47 -14.06
C LEU A 92 2.21 -0.27 -15.55
N ASP A 93 2.23 -1.36 -16.31
CA ASP A 93 2.32 -1.35 -17.77
C ASP A 93 0.97 -1.72 -18.40
N LEU A 94 0.44 -0.79 -19.19
CA LEU A 94 -0.81 -0.90 -19.92
C LEU A 94 -0.60 -1.36 -21.37
N LEU A 95 0.63 -1.53 -21.86
CA LEU A 95 0.93 -1.89 -23.25
C LEU A 95 0.44 -3.28 -23.68
N GLY A 96 0.29 -4.19 -22.71
CA GLY A 96 -0.34 -5.51 -22.87
C GLY A 96 -1.88 -5.48 -22.81
N ALA A 97 -2.44 -4.38 -22.29
CA ALA A 97 -3.85 -4.11 -22.15
C ALA A 97 -4.34 -3.13 -23.24
N ASN A 98 -5.66 -2.91 -23.32
CA ASN A 98 -6.28 -2.02 -24.30
C ASN A 98 -5.59 -0.64 -24.37
N ARG A 99 -5.00 -0.29 -25.52
CA ARG A 99 -4.07 0.85 -25.67
C ARG A 99 -4.68 2.26 -25.60
N ASN A 100 -5.97 2.34 -25.32
CA ASN A 100 -6.72 3.60 -25.27
C ASN A 100 -7.50 3.70 -23.95
N VAL A 101 -6.77 3.74 -22.83
CA VAL A 101 -7.38 4.02 -21.54
C VAL A 101 -7.64 5.52 -21.45
N ALA A 102 -8.92 5.92 -21.48
CA ALA A 102 -9.31 7.33 -21.39
C ALA A 102 -9.27 7.85 -19.95
N ALA A 103 -9.43 6.99 -18.96
CA ALA A 103 -9.25 7.30 -17.56
C ALA A 103 -9.07 5.99 -16.80
N PHE A 104 -8.34 6.01 -15.68
CA PHE A 104 -8.30 4.87 -14.77
C PHE A 104 -8.10 5.30 -13.33
N LYS A 105 -8.41 4.39 -12.42
CA LYS A 105 -8.02 4.49 -11.00
C LYS A 105 -7.32 3.23 -10.55
N LEU A 106 -6.29 3.36 -9.73
CA LEU A 106 -5.63 2.26 -9.05
C LEU A 106 -5.25 2.65 -7.62
N ASP A 107 -5.84 1.93 -6.66
CA ASP A 107 -5.58 2.09 -5.24
C ASP A 107 -4.91 0.83 -4.69
N TYR A 108 -3.86 1.03 -3.90
CA TYR A 108 -3.15 -0.03 -3.20
C TYR A 108 -2.49 0.49 -1.92
N ASP A 109 -2.21 -0.41 -0.98
CA ASP A 109 -1.41 -0.12 0.21
C ASP A 109 0.03 -0.59 0.03
N VAL A 110 0.97 0.20 0.52
CA VAL A 110 2.38 -0.17 0.66
C VAL A 110 2.73 -0.27 2.13
N GLN A 111 3.14 -1.45 2.57
CA GLN A 111 3.56 -1.71 3.93
C GLN A 111 5.06 -2.02 3.99
N VAL A 112 5.75 -1.37 4.94
CA VAL A 112 7.11 -1.72 5.38
C VAL A 112 7.01 -2.80 6.44
N LEU A 113 7.61 -3.95 6.17
CA LEU A 113 7.62 -5.14 7.04
C LEU A 113 8.72 -5.08 8.10
N ASP A 114 9.83 -4.39 7.81
CA ASP A 114 10.92 -4.19 8.77
C ASP A 114 10.66 -2.91 9.62
N PRO A 115 10.41 -3.03 10.93
CA PRO A 115 10.13 -1.87 11.80
C PRO A 115 11.31 -0.89 11.92
N LYS A 116 12.50 -1.27 11.44
CA LYS A 116 13.67 -0.40 11.37
C LYS A 116 13.52 0.71 10.33
N TYR A 117 12.65 0.54 9.33
CA TYR A 117 12.50 1.48 8.23
C TYR A 117 11.10 2.08 8.16
N VAL A 118 11.02 3.26 7.56
CA VAL A 118 9.76 3.95 7.23
C VAL A 118 9.91 4.59 5.85
N ILE A 119 8.79 4.73 5.13
CA ILE A 119 8.77 5.49 3.88
C ILE A 119 8.88 6.97 4.22
N ALA A 120 9.80 7.67 3.57
CA ALA A 120 10.02 9.10 3.78
C ALA A 120 9.73 9.94 2.55
N GLU A 121 10.07 9.41 1.37
CA GLU A 121 9.90 10.10 0.10
C GLU A 121 9.26 9.17 -0.91
N VAL A 122 8.47 9.77 -1.78
CA VAL A 122 7.84 9.10 -2.90
C VAL A 122 8.01 9.93 -4.16
N ASP A 123 8.13 9.26 -5.29
CA ASP A 123 8.20 9.89 -6.61
C ASP A 123 7.12 9.31 -7.51
N LEU A 124 6.63 10.12 -8.45
CA LEU A 124 5.67 9.74 -9.45
C LEU A 124 6.22 10.05 -10.84
N ASP A 125 6.16 9.07 -11.74
CA ASP A 125 6.49 9.26 -13.15
C ASP A 125 5.50 8.50 -14.04
N SER A 126 5.22 9.06 -15.22
CA SER A 126 4.31 8.48 -16.19
C SER A 126 4.89 8.50 -17.60
N THR A 127 4.49 7.54 -18.42
CA THR A 127 4.84 7.52 -19.85
C THR A 127 3.58 7.70 -20.67
N VAL A 128 3.52 8.77 -21.46
CA VAL A 128 2.38 9.13 -22.33
C VAL A 128 2.82 9.29 -23.78
N ASN A 129 1.87 9.20 -24.72
CA ASN A 129 2.16 9.23 -26.17
C ASN A 129 1.86 10.55 -26.87
N SER A 130 1.15 11.46 -26.21
CA SER A 130 0.56 12.66 -26.81
C SER A 130 0.35 13.73 -25.73
N PHE A 131 0.60 14.99 -26.06
CA PHE A 131 0.71 16.10 -25.11
C PHE A 131 -0.48 17.09 -25.11
N ALA A 132 -1.68 16.68 -25.57
CA ALA A 132 -2.75 17.64 -25.89
C ALA A 132 -4.04 17.47 -25.08
N PRO A 133 -4.54 18.55 -24.43
CA PRO A 133 -3.78 19.54 -23.68
C PRO A 133 -3.52 18.99 -22.26
N ASN A 134 -2.28 18.57 -22.01
CA ASN A 134 -1.79 18.01 -20.74
C ASN A 134 -2.45 16.69 -20.32
N GLU A 135 -1.73 15.60 -20.51
CA GLU A 135 -2.05 14.35 -19.84
C GLU A 135 -1.61 14.43 -18.37
N VAL A 136 -2.51 14.12 -17.45
CA VAL A 136 -2.27 14.27 -16.02
C VAL A 136 -2.53 12.96 -15.32
N LEU A 137 -1.51 12.48 -14.60
CA LEU A 137 -1.61 11.42 -13.62
C LEU A 137 -1.36 12.04 -12.24
N THR A 138 -2.28 11.84 -11.32
CA THR A 138 -2.12 12.23 -9.92
C THR A 138 -1.97 11.03 -9.03
N THR A 139 -1.09 11.10 -8.05
CA THR A 139 -1.00 10.10 -6.99
C THR A 139 -1.13 10.73 -5.62
N ASP A 140 -2.09 10.27 -4.84
CA ASP A 140 -2.27 10.66 -3.44
C ASP A 140 -1.65 9.63 -2.49
N PHE A 141 -0.81 10.11 -1.57
CA PHE A 141 -0.13 9.35 -0.52
C PHE A 141 -0.46 9.93 0.85
N ASN A 142 -1.45 9.39 1.56
CA ASN A 142 -1.77 9.77 2.95
C ASN A 142 -1.78 11.30 3.23
N ALA A 143 -2.29 12.11 2.30
CA ALA A 143 -2.38 13.60 2.29
C ALA A 143 -1.30 14.38 1.53
N THR A 144 -0.34 13.72 0.88
CA THR A 144 0.55 14.34 -0.11
C THR A 144 0.08 13.96 -1.51
N GLN A 145 -0.02 14.93 -2.42
CA GLN A 145 -0.38 14.66 -3.82
C GLN A 145 0.83 14.95 -4.72
N LEU A 146 1.17 13.99 -5.57
CA LEU A 146 2.11 14.16 -6.67
C LEU A 146 1.37 14.23 -7.99
N VAL A 147 1.90 14.99 -8.94
CA VAL A 147 1.28 15.23 -10.24
C VAL A 147 2.30 15.07 -11.37
N SER A 148 2.19 13.97 -12.11
CA SER A 148 2.92 13.83 -13.36
C SER A 148 2.11 14.44 -14.50
N THR A 149 2.67 15.47 -15.15
CA THR A 149 2.07 16.13 -16.31
C THR A 149 2.88 15.80 -17.55
N ASN A 150 2.24 15.23 -18.57
CA ASN A 150 2.90 14.93 -19.86
C ASN A 150 4.15 14.03 -19.71
N GLY A 151 4.15 13.11 -18.73
CA GLY A 151 5.31 12.28 -18.41
C GLY A 151 6.50 13.04 -17.82
N SER A 152 6.29 14.26 -17.33
CA SER A 152 7.23 14.89 -16.42
C SER A 152 7.07 14.24 -15.05
N ALA A 153 8.15 13.69 -14.51
CA ALA A 153 8.18 13.17 -13.16
C ALA A 153 7.95 14.29 -12.13
N ASP A 154 7.32 13.92 -11.02
CA ASP A 154 7.21 14.71 -9.80
C ASP A 154 7.97 13.96 -8.70
N ILE A 155 9.04 14.57 -8.20
CA ILE A 155 10.11 13.90 -7.44
C ILE A 155 10.24 14.56 -6.06
N GLY A 156 10.49 13.76 -5.03
CA GLY A 156 10.78 14.21 -3.67
C GLY A 156 9.52 14.54 -2.87
N GLY A 157 8.42 13.83 -3.13
CA GLY A 157 7.20 13.91 -2.34
C GLY A 157 7.44 13.47 -0.91
N ILE A 158 7.53 14.41 0.03
CA ILE A 158 7.73 14.07 1.44
C ILE A 158 6.42 13.53 2.01
N VAL A 159 6.42 12.26 2.40
CA VAL A 159 5.28 11.64 3.08
C VAL A 159 5.51 11.57 4.58
N PRO A 160 4.44 11.62 5.40
CA PRO A 160 4.56 11.33 6.82
C PRO A 160 5.24 9.97 6.99
N ARG A 161 6.33 9.95 7.78
CA ARG A 161 7.09 8.73 8.08
C ARG A 161 6.17 7.66 8.62
N SER A 162 5.83 6.71 7.77
CA SER A 162 4.82 5.70 8.03
C SER A 162 5.30 4.34 7.59
N ALA A 163 4.92 3.33 8.36
CA ALA A 163 5.09 1.93 7.97
C ALA A 163 4.02 1.48 6.96
N VAL A 164 2.91 2.23 6.83
CA VAL A 164 1.85 1.94 5.85
C VAL A 164 1.46 3.21 5.11
N VAL A 165 1.48 3.16 3.79
CA VAL A 165 1.09 4.25 2.91
C VAL A 165 -0.01 3.78 1.97
N ALA A 166 -1.18 4.42 2.05
CA ALA A 166 -2.24 4.23 1.08
C ALA A 166 -1.95 5.08 -0.15
N VAL A 167 -1.94 4.45 -1.31
CA VAL A 167 -1.61 5.05 -2.60
C VAL A 167 -2.86 5.04 -3.48
N ARG A 168 -3.22 6.20 -4.03
CA ARG A 168 -4.32 6.33 -4.98
C ARG A 168 -3.84 7.00 -6.25
N ASN A 169 -3.89 6.29 -7.37
CA ASN A 169 -3.48 6.80 -8.67
C ASN A 169 -4.74 7.10 -9.47
N ASP A 170 -4.83 8.30 -10.03
CA ASP A 170 -5.94 8.74 -10.87
C ASP A 170 -5.38 9.35 -12.15
N TYR A 171 -5.82 8.81 -13.29
CA TYR A 171 -5.46 9.31 -14.61
C TYR A 171 -6.73 9.70 -15.36
N VAL A 172 -6.68 10.86 -16.00
CA VAL A 172 -7.73 11.36 -16.88
C VAL A 172 -7.10 11.84 -18.18
N SER A 173 -7.55 11.25 -19.30
CA SER A 173 -7.13 11.65 -20.64
C SER A 173 -7.69 13.00 -21.02
N ASN A 174 -6.84 13.85 -21.60
CA ASN A 174 -7.25 15.11 -22.21
C ASN A 174 -7.19 15.08 -23.76
N GLY A 175 -6.94 13.91 -24.35
CA GLY A 175 -6.83 13.71 -25.79
C GLY A 175 -5.65 12.82 -26.22
N GLY A 176 -4.78 12.45 -25.28
CA GLY A 176 -3.71 11.49 -25.41
C GLY A 176 -3.98 10.16 -24.69
N THR A 177 -2.95 9.33 -24.60
CA THR A 177 -3.00 8.04 -23.90
C THR A 177 -1.75 7.85 -23.05
N ILE A 178 -1.94 7.16 -21.92
CA ILE A 178 -0.90 6.69 -21.02
C ILE A 178 -0.56 5.24 -21.32
N PHE A 179 0.73 4.92 -21.30
CA PHE A 179 1.24 3.57 -21.51
C PHE A 179 1.65 2.90 -20.22
N SER A 180 2.22 3.66 -19.30
CA SER A 180 2.65 3.15 -18.01
C SER A 180 2.81 4.28 -17.01
N PHE A 181 2.89 3.90 -15.74
CA PHE A 181 3.37 4.78 -14.69
C PHE A 181 4.17 4.00 -13.67
N GLN A 182 4.93 4.74 -12.88
CA GLN A 182 5.69 4.21 -11.77
C GLN A 182 5.57 5.12 -10.54
N ASN A 183 5.50 4.49 -9.37
CA ASN A 183 5.69 5.13 -8.08
C ASN A 183 6.98 4.59 -7.47
N SER A 184 7.90 5.48 -7.09
CA SER A 184 9.10 5.12 -6.32
C SER A 184 8.85 5.40 -4.84
N PHE A 185 9.34 4.52 -3.96
CA PHE A 185 9.24 4.63 -2.51
C PHE A 185 10.64 4.57 -1.92
N HIS A 186 11.12 5.69 -1.38
CA HIS A 186 12.38 5.77 -0.68
C HIS A 186 12.19 5.58 0.82
N GLN A 187 12.95 4.65 1.41
CA GLN A 187 12.90 4.38 2.83
C GLN A 187 14.10 4.92 3.60
N VAL A 188 13.84 5.32 4.85
CA VAL A 188 14.87 5.77 5.79
C VAL A 188 14.82 4.96 7.07
N GLU A 189 15.99 4.78 7.67
CA GLU A 189 16.13 4.14 8.98
C GLU A 189 15.56 5.02 10.10
N VAL A 190 14.74 4.44 10.96
CA VAL A 190 14.23 5.07 12.17
C VAL A 190 15.30 4.96 13.26
N PRO A 191 15.77 6.09 13.84
CA PRO A 191 16.73 6.03 14.93
C PRO A 191 16.17 5.28 16.14
N GLU A 192 16.95 4.34 16.67
CA GLU A 192 16.54 3.58 17.85
C GLU A 192 16.28 4.51 19.05
N PRO A 193 15.17 4.33 19.78
CA PRO A 193 14.79 5.22 20.89
C PRO A 193 15.81 5.25 22.04
N LEU A 194 16.70 4.26 22.15
CA LEU A 194 17.74 4.19 23.17
C LEU A 194 18.96 5.09 22.87
N THR A 195 19.24 5.40 21.61
CA THR A 195 20.37 6.25 21.21
C THR A 195 20.11 7.72 21.57
N ILE A 196 18.85 8.14 21.59
CA ILE A 196 18.42 9.48 22.01
C ILE A 196 18.56 9.65 23.54
N LEU A 197 18.24 8.61 24.30
CA LEU A 197 18.37 8.61 25.76
C LEU A 197 19.84 8.52 26.20
N GLY A 198 20.67 7.72 25.53
CA GLY A 198 22.10 7.58 25.86
C GLY A 198 22.92 8.85 25.63
N THR A 199 22.60 9.62 24.60
CA THR A 199 23.29 10.89 24.27
C THR A 199 22.81 12.07 25.13
N GLY A 200 21.53 12.10 25.51
CA GLY A 200 20.99 13.12 26.43
C GLY A 200 21.43 12.97 27.88
N ILE A 201 21.59 11.74 28.38
CA ILE A 201 22.04 11.49 29.76
C ILE A 201 23.54 11.79 29.94
N ALA A 202 24.36 11.58 28.90
CA ALA A 202 25.79 11.87 28.95
C ALA A 202 26.13 13.37 29.04
N LEU A 203 25.26 14.27 28.54
CA LEU A 203 25.47 15.73 28.59
C LEU A 203 24.73 16.42 29.75
N GLY A 204 23.68 15.80 30.31
CA GLY A 204 22.82 16.43 31.33
C GLY A 204 23.17 16.15 32.79
N PHE A 205 23.93 15.10 33.11
CA PHE A 205 24.11 14.66 34.51
C PHE A 205 25.56 14.66 35.03
N GLY A 206 26.55 15.07 34.22
CA GLY A 206 27.96 15.14 34.64
C GLY A 206 28.36 16.40 35.46
N GLY A 207 27.45 17.36 35.65
CA GLY A 207 27.81 18.71 36.12
C GLY A 207 27.51 19.08 37.57
N LEU A 208 26.85 18.24 38.38
CA LEU A 208 26.18 18.75 39.61
C LEU A 208 26.35 17.93 40.90
N PHE A 209 27.43 17.15 41.03
CA PHE A 209 27.82 16.59 42.33
C PHE A 209 29.30 16.82 42.62
N LYS A 210 29.63 18.02 43.12
CA LYS A 210 30.84 18.24 43.91
C LYS A 210 30.44 18.80 45.28
N SER A 211 29.99 17.92 46.15
CA SER A 211 29.81 18.19 47.57
C SER A 211 31.17 18.43 48.22
N LYS A 212 31.52 19.71 48.43
CA LYS A 212 32.59 20.06 49.37
C LYS A 212 31.99 20.05 50.78
N SER A 213 32.04 18.88 51.40
CA SER A 213 31.91 18.69 52.84
C SER A 213 33.17 19.25 53.53
N SER A 214 33.00 20.28 54.34
CA SER A 214 33.99 20.75 55.31
C SER A 214 34.19 19.70 56.40
N LYS A 215 35.45 19.29 56.65
CA LYS A 215 35.81 18.65 57.92
C LYS A 215 37.14 19.19 58.44
N LYS A 216 36.99 20.04 59.46
CA LYS A 216 37.88 20.31 60.60
C LYS A 216 38.94 19.21 60.80
N GLN A 217 40.22 19.62 60.85
CA GLN A 217 41.22 18.93 61.66
C GLN A 217 41.87 19.96 62.58
N SER A 218 41.67 19.72 63.87
CA SER A 218 42.38 20.34 64.98
C SER A 218 43.88 20.04 64.85
N ALA A 219 44.71 21.06 65.04
CA ALA A 219 46.13 20.89 65.31
C ALA A 219 46.37 21.23 66.79
N GLU A 220 46.87 20.25 67.51
CA GLU A 220 47.43 20.35 68.87
C GLU A 220 48.93 20.10 68.72
N ALA A 221 49.74 21.11 69.06
CA ALA A 221 51.09 21.06 69.60
C ALA A 221 51.57 22.51 69.84
#